data_AF-A0A358J274-F1
#
_entry.id   AF-A0A358J274-F1
#
_cell.length_a   1.000
_cell.length_b   1.000
_cell.length_c   1.000
_cell.angle_alpha   90.00
_cell.angle_beta   90.00
_cell.angle_gamma   90.00
#
_symmetry.space_group_name_H-M   'P 1'
#
loop_
_entity.id
_entity.type
_entity.pdbx_description
1 polymer ?
#
loop_
_entity_poly.entity_id
_entity_poly.type
_entity_poly.pdbx_seq_one_letter_code
_entity_poly.pdbx_strand_id
1 'polypeptide(L)'
;MSDTVAEPAFEPPPEAQAFYEEALGLLKESGVPFLLSGTYAVTAYTGIRRPTKDLDVFCKPGDYPRILSFFQARGYRTDVEDERWIAKVWKDDK
;
A
#
# COMPACT_ATOMS: atom_id res chain seq x y z
N MET A 1 23.66 9.68 -16.79
CA MET A 1 23.25 9.25 -15.43
C MET A 1 22.79 7.82 -15.57
N SER A 2 23.34 6.89 -14.79
CA SER A 2 23.05 5.46 -14.96
C SER A 2 21.65 5.20 -14.41
N ASP A 3 20.67 5.03 -15.29
CA ASP A 3 19.29 4.64 -14.98
C ASP A 3 19.23 3.16 -14.56
N THR A 4 20.09 2.76 -13.63
CA THR A 4 20.00 1.46 -12.98
C THR A 4 19.30 1.70 -11.65
N VAL A 5 17.97 1.71 -11.69
CA VAL A 5 17.20 1.35 -10.50
C VAL A 5 17.68 -0.05 -10.15
N ALA A 6 18.54 -0.17 -9.13
CA ALA A 6 19.05 -1.47 -8.67
C ALA A 6 17.85 -2.42 -8.57
N GLU A 7 17.96 -3.64 -9.12
CA GLU A 7 16.83 -4.58 -9.15
C GLU A 7 16.16 -4.59 -7.78
N PRO A 8 14.93 -4.08 -7.65
CA PRO A 8 14.35 -3.91 -6.34
C PRO A 8 13.95 -5.30 -5.85
N ALA A 9 14.88 -6.01 -5.20
CA ALA A 9 14.53 -7.22 -4.48
C ALA A 9 13.78 -6.76 -3.25
N PHE A 10 12.46 -6.70 -3.40
CA PHE A 10 11.51 -6.67 -2.33
C PHE A 10 11.28 -8.11 -1.89
N GLU A 11 11.42 -8.36 -0.59
CA GLU A 11 11.02 -9.61 0.02
C GLU A 11 9.82 -9.31 0.94
N PRO A 12 8.60 -9.16 0.37
CA PRO A 12 7.40 -9.19 1.20
C PRO A 12 7.28 -10.56 1.87
N PRO A 13 6.52 -10.67 2.98
CA PRO A 13 6.08 -11.96 3.48
C PRO A 13 5.40 -12.73 2.33
N PRO A 14 5.81 -13.97 2.01
CA PRO A 14 5.28 -14.73 0.86
C PRO A 14 3.75 -14.82 0.87
N GLU A 15 3.15 -14.91 2.05
CA GLU A 15 1.70 -14.93 2.26
C GLU A 15 1.00 -13.59 1.94
N ALA A 16 1.73 -12.46 2.01
CA ALA A 16 1.19 -11.12 1.82
C ALA A 16 1.43 -10.58 0.40
N GLN A 17 2.36 -11.15 -0.36
CA GLN A 17 2.70 -10.66 -1.70
C GLN A 17 1.47 -10.55 -2.62
N ALA A 18 0.67 -11.62 -2.70
CA ALA A 18 -0.53 -11.62 -3.53
C ALA A 18 -1.55 -10.56 -3.08
N PHE A 19 -1.66 -10.31 -1.77
CA PHE A 19 -2.52 -9.25 -1.25
C PHE A 19 -2.01 -7.86 -1.63
N TYR A 20 -0.70 -7.60 -1.55
CA TYR A 20 -0.14 -6.29 -1.90
C TYR A 20 -0.28 -5.97 -3.39
N GLU A 21 -0.04 -6.95 -4.26
CA GLU A 21 -0.25 -6.81 -5.71
C GLU A 21 -1.72 -6.50 -6.03
N GLU A 22 -2.65 -7.25 -5.43
CA GLU A 22 -4.09 -7.02 -5.58
C GLU A 22 -4.50 -5.64 -5.04
N ALA A 23 -4.03 -5.24 -3.86
CA ALA A 23 -4.33 -3.95 -3.25
C ALA A 23 -3.85 -2.78 -4.13
N LEU A 24 -2.65 -2.87 -4.72
CA LEU A 24 -2.17 -1.86 -5.67
C LEU A 24 -3.03 -1.81 -6.95
N GLY A 25 -3.46 -2.97 -7.45
CA GLY A 25 -4.39 -3.06 -8.58
C GLY A 25 -5.73 -2.36 -8.27
N LEU A 26 -6.31 -2.65 -7.11
CA LEU A 26 -7.56 -2.06 -6.64
C LEU A 26 -7.44 -0.55 -6.37
N LEU A 27 -6.33 -0.09 -5.79
CA LEU A 27 -6.06 1.34 -5.62
C LEU A 27 -6.02 2.06 -6.98
N LYS A 28 -5.37 1.46 -7.98
CA LYS A 28 -5.35 2.01 -9.36
C LYS A 28 -6.74 2.00 -10.00
N GLU A 29 -7.51 0.92 -9.82
CA GLU A 29 -8.88 0.79 -10.32
C GLU A 29 -9.84 1.83 -9.69
N SER A 30 -9.62 2.18 -8.41
CA SER A 30 -10.45 3.16 -7.70
C SER A 30 -10.43 4.56 -8.34
N GLY A 31 -9.38 4.87 -9.10
CA GLY A 31 -9.15 6.21 -9.68
C GLY A 31 -8.86 7.30 -8.63
N VAL A 32 -8.74 6.95 -7.35
CA VAL A 32 -8.38 7.88 -6.29
C VAL A 32 -6.86 8.12 -6.31
N PRO A 33 -6.39 9.38 -6.35
CA PRO A 33 -4.96 9.65 -6.31
C PRO A 33 -4.30 9.14 -5.02
N PHE A 34 -3.24 8.36 -5.17
CA PHE A 34 -2.41 7.88 -4.06
C PHE A 34 -0.93 7.91 -4.45
N LEU A 35 -0.05 7.83 -3.45
CA LEU A 35 1.39 7.72 -3.60
C LEU A 35 1.89 6.50 -2.84
N LEU A 36 2.67 5.64 -3.48
CA LEU A 36 3.36 4.54 -2.81
C LEU A 36 4.37 5.11 -1.81
N SER A 37 4.36 4.59 -0.58
CA SER A 37 5.15 5.11 0.54
C SER A 37 5.89 3.98 1.26
N GLY A 38 6.37 4.29 2.47
CA GLY A 38 7.00 3.34 3.38
C GLY A 38 8.28 2.72 2.81
N THR A 39 8.53 1.48 3.21
CA THR A 39 9.73 0.74 2.80
C THR A 39 9.82 0.57 1.29
N TYR A 40 8.68 0.46 0.60
CA TYR A 40 8.63 0.36 -0.86
C TYR A 40 9.19 1.61 -1.55
N ALA A 41 8.73 2.79 -1.15
CA ALA A 41 9.27 4.04 -1.68
C ALA A 41 10.75 4.24 -1.32
N VAL A 42 11.12 4.01 -0.05
CA VAL A 42 12.52 4.17 0.40
C VAL A 42 13.46 3.27 -0.42
N THR A 43 13.10 2.01 -0.61
CA THR A 43 13.91 1.06 -1.38
C THR A 43 14.05 1.51 -2.83
N ALA A 44 12.94 1.90 -3.47
CA ALA A 44 12.93 2.34 -4.87
C ALA A 44 13.79 3.60 -5.12
N TYR A 45 13.79 4.56 -4.19
CA TYR A 45 14.50 5.83 -4.37
C TYR A 45 15.93 5.84 -3.82
N THR A 46 16.25 4.99 -2.85
CA THR A 46 17.57 5.03 -2.16
C THR A 46 18.39 3.76 -2.33
N GLY A 47 17.78 2.66 -2.79
CA GLY A 47 18.40 1.34 -2.83
C GLY A 47 18.58 0.67 -1.45
N ILE A 48 18.21 1.33 -0.35
CA ILE A 48 18.28 0.76 1.00
C ILE A 48 17.20 -0.31 1.15
N ARG A 49 17.62 -1.56 1.41
CA ARG A 49 16.71 -2.71 1.56
C ARG A 49 16.52 -3.05 3.02
N ARG A 50 15.26 -3.21 3.43
CA ARG A 50 14.86 -3.72 4.76
C ARG A 50 13.62 -4.59 4.60
N PRO A 51 13.42 -5.61 5.45
CA PRO A 51 12.17 -6.34 5.52
C PRO A 51 11.01 -5.38 5.77
N THR A 52 9.88 -5.57 5.09
CA THR A 52 8.63 -4.83 5.33
C THR A 52 7.52 -5.81 5.64
N LYS A 53 6.62 -5.43 6.56
CA LYS A 53 5.46 -6.25 6.97
C LYS A 53 4.13 -5.68 6.47
N ASP A 54 4.18 -4.49 5.87
CA ASP A 54 3.02 -3.72 5.42
C ASP A 54 3.30 -3.11 4.03
N LEU A 55 2.21 -2.74 3.34
CA LEU A 55 2.18 -1.91 2.14
C LEU A 55 1.63 -0.52 2.51
N ASP A 56 2.47 0.50 2.47
CA ASP A 56 2.07 1.87 2.82
C ASP A 56 1.73 2.71 1.58
N VAL A 57 0.63 3.46 1.66
CA VAL A 57 0.28 4.47 0.67
C VAL A 57 -0.15 5.77 1.35
N PHE A 58 0.19 6.90 0.74
CA PHE A 58 -0.35 8.20 1.10
C PHE A 58 -1.48 8.59 0.16
N CYS A 59 -2.47 9.30 0.68
CA CYS A 59 -3.51 9.96 -0.08
C CYS A 59 -3.83 11.31 0.56
N LYS A 60 -4.68 12.12 -0.06
CA LYS A 60 -5.16 13.36 0.58
C LYS A 60 -6.11 13.01 1.74
N PRO A 61 -6.21 13.86 2.78
CA PRO A 61 -7.11 13.60 3.91
C PRO A 61 -8.58 13.36 3.52
N GLY A 62 -9.07 13.99 2.45
CA GLY A 62 -10.44 13.77 1.96
C GLY A 62 -10.63 12.51 1.11
N ASP A 63 -9.54 11.86 0.70
CA ASP A 63 -9.57 10.73 -0.23
C ASP A 63 -9.54 9.36 0.47
N TYR A 64 -8.96 9.26 1.69
CA TYR A 64 -8.93 7.99 2.41
C TYR A 64 -10.33 7.38 2.62
N PRO A 65 -11.42 8.12 2.95
CA PRO A 65 -12.73 7.51 3.13
C PRO A 65 -13.24 6.87 1.84
N ARG A 66 -12.94 7.48 0.68
CA ARG A 66 -13.32 6.96 -0.64
C ARG A 66 -12.58 5.66 -0.96
N ILE A 67 -11.29 5.60 -0.61
CA ILE A 67 -10.49 4.38 -0.72
C ILE A 67 -11.09 3.28 0.17
N LEU A 68 -11.35 3.56 1.45
CA LEU A 68 -11.92 2.56 2.35
C LEU A 68 -13.26 2.04 1.86
N SER A 69 -14.19 2.93 1.45
CA SER A 69 -15.47 2.51 0.89
C SER A 69 -15.33 1.66 -0.38
N PHE A 70 -14.34 1.95 -1.23
CA PHE A 70 -14.07 1.17 -2.44
C PHE A 70 -13.62 -0.27 -2.11
N PHE A 71 -12.78 -0.43 -1.09
CA PHE A 71 -12.34 -1.73 -0.58
C PHE A 71 -13.46 -2.48 0.15
N GLN A 72 -14.23 -1.80 1.01
CA GLN A 72 -15.40 -2.38 1.69
C GLN A 72 -16.42 -2.96 0.70
N ALA A 73 -16.70 -2.26 -0.40
CA ALA A 73 -17.60 -2.74 -1.45
C ALA A 73 -17.12 -4.04 -2.15
N ARG A 74 -15.84 -4.41 -1.98
CA ARG A 74 -15.21 -5.62 -2.51
C ARG A 74 -14.99 -6.69 -1.43
N GLY A 75 -15.55 -6.50 -0.23
CA GLY A 75 -15.50 -7.47 0.85
C GLY A 75 -14.28 -7.38 1.75
N TYR A 76 -13.45 -6.34 1.62
CA TYR A 76 -12.33 -6.12 2.52
C TYR A 76 -12.77 -5.50 3.84
N ARG A 77 -12.17 -5.95 4.95
CA ARG A 77 -12.31 -5.26 6.24
C ARG A 77 -11.47 -3.99 6.20
N THR A 78 -12.02 -2.89 6.69
CA THR A 78 -11.32 -1.62 6.78
C THR A 78 -11.50 -1.01 8.15
N ASP A 79 -10.42 -0.50 8.73
CA ASP A 79 -10.44 0.14 10.04
C ASP A 79 -9.88 1.56 9.94
N VAL A 80 -10.53 2.51 10.63
CA VAL A 80 -9.95 3.83 10.89
C VAL A 80 -9.38 3.78 12.30
N GLU A 81 -8.07 3.62 12.41
CA GLU A 81 -7.41 3.57 13.72
C GLU A 81 -7.15 4.97 14.27
N ASP A 82 -6.85 5.93 13.40
CA ASP A 82 -6.83 7.35 13.74
C ASP A 82 -7.23 8.19 12.51
N GLU A 83 -8.33 8.92 12.63
CA GLU A 83 -8.89 9.77 11.57
C GLU A 83 -7.91 10.83 11.02
N ARG A 84 -6.85 11.16 11.77
CA ARG A 84 -5.88 12.18 11.40
C ARG A 84 -4.72 11.63 10.60
N TRP A 85 -4.38 10.35 10.77
CA TRP A 85 -3.11 9.84 10.22
C TRP A 85 -3.11 8.39 9.74
N ILE A 86 -4.03 7.50 10.16
CA ILE A 86 -3.98 6.09 9.73
C ILE A 86 -5.34 5.40 9.62
N ALA A 87 -5.52 4.78 8.46
CA ALA A 87 -6.57 3.81 8.19
C ALA A 87 -5.96 2.58 7.53
N LYS A 88 -6.64 1.44 7.66
CA LYS A 88 -6.12 0.12 7.29
C LYS A 88 -7.11 -0.64 6.44
N VAL A 89 -6.59 -1.45 5.53
CA VAL A 89 -7.32 -2.43 4.73
C VAL A 89 -6.74 -3.80 5.06
N TRP A 90 -7.60 -4.75 5.37
CA TRP A 90 -7.21 -6.11 5.76
C TRP A 90 -7.78 -7.13 4.78
N LYS A 91 -6.96 -8.14 4.46
CA LYS A 91 -7.40 -9.38 3.82
C LYS A 91 -7.27 -10.47 4.88
N ASP A 92 -8.38 -11.13 5.16
CA ASP A 92 -8.59 -12.11 6.26
C ASP A 92 -8.75 -11.52 7.68
N ASP A 93 -9.26 -12.33 8.61
CA ASP A 93 -9.71 -11.94 9.97
C ASP A 93 -8.58 -11.71 11.00
N LYS A 94 -7.39 -11.27 10.58
CA LYS A 94 -6.33 -10.87 11.54
C LYS A 94 -6.14 -9.36 11.55
#